data_AF-A0A7S3HAE8-F1
#
_entry.id   AF-A0A7S3HAE8-F1
#
_cell.length_a   1.000
_cell.length_b   1.000
_cell.length_c   1.000
_cell.angle_alpha   90.00
_cell.angle_beta   90.00
_cell.angle_gamma   90.00
#
_symmetry.space_group_name_H-M   'P 1'
#
loop_
_entity.id
_entity.type
_entity.pdbx_description
1 polymer ?
#
loop_
_entity_poly.entity_id
_entity_poly.type
_entity_poly.pdbx_seq_one_letter_code
_entity_poly.pdbx_strand_id
1 'polypeptide(L)'
;ERIMGSIQANMELEHKRRDEFENRQQVEAEREERLMQAKALQQEEGAKRSFQLMMRRKVIQQEANQKMEERRGAILEQHEVTEYRLLEHEQKKERYLDFKRELDGLRGKNKEINVERQRRREESVREMVAEQVRKKDDKIDALNGERKRLWALRRHAQSEAYRAREQVKSEIMRQRITSKFNSKALEQKLASIMQQDCFTEKLLGGSASMPTLKQASVESH
;
A
#
# COMPACT_ATOMS: atom_id res chain seq x y z
N GLU A 1 -4.72 -145.10 47.78
CA GLU A 1 -5.07 -143.81 48.42
C GLU A 1 -3.94 -142.75 48.44
N ARG A 2 -2.63 -143.09 48.42
CA ARG A 2 -1.54 -142.08 48.30
C ARG A 2 -1.40 -141.39 46.92
N ILE A 3 -1.90 -141.99 45.84
CA ILE A 3 -1.76 -141.46 44.48
C ILE A 3 -2.79 -140.34 44.20
N MET A 4 -4.01 -140.42 44.76
CA MET A 4 -5.03 -139.38 44.59
C MET A 4 -4.67 -138.06 45.31
N GLY A 5 -4.02 -138.13 46.48
CA GLY A 5 -3.53 -136.92 47.17
C GLY A 5 -2.39 -136.20 46.44
N SER A 6 -1.55 -136.93 45.69
CA SER A 6 -0.49 -136.34 44.86
C SER A 6 -1.04 -135.67 43.58
N ILE A 7 -2.11 -136.22 43.00
CA ILE A 7 -2.78 -135.62 41.83
C ILE A 7 -3.55 -134.36 42.24
N GLN A 8 -4.23 -134.40 43.40
CA GLN A 8 -4.96 -133.25 43.92
C GLN A 8 -4.03 -132.12 44.38
N ALA A 9 -2.91 -132.44 45.02
CA ALA A 9 -1.88 -131.46 45.34
C ALA A 9 -1.23 -130.84 44.08
N ASN A 10 -0.99 -131.63 43.02
CA ASN A 10 -0.49 -131.10 41.75
C ASN A 10 -1.52 -130.23 41.02
N MET A 11 -2.81 -130.59 41.06
CA MET A 11 -3.90 -129.77 40.52
C MET A 11 -4.04 -128.44 41.26
N GLU A 12 -3.93 -128.43 42.59
CA GLU A 12 -3.92 -127.19 43.38
C GLU A 12 -2.67 -126.35 43.11
N LEU A 13 -1.53 -126.98 42.84
CA LEU A 13 -0.29 -126.28 42.48
C LEU A 13 -0.35 -125.70 41.05
N GLU A 14 -1.02 -126.38 40.11
CA GLU A 14 -1.32 -125.83 38.78
C GLU A 14 -2.36 -124.71 38.84
N HIS A 15 -3.40 -124.84 39.66
CA HIS A 15 -4.37 -123.76 39.88
C HIS A 15 -3.70 -122.54 40.50
N LYS A 16 -2.87 -122.72 41.53
CA LYS A 16 -2.06 -121.62 42.09
C LYS A 16 -1.12 -121.00 41.06
N ARG A 17 -0.49 -121.80 40.18
CA ARG A 17 0.34 -121.26 39.10
C ARG A 17 -0.46 -120.50 38.05
N ARG A 18 -1.69 -120.94 37.72
CA ARG A 18 -2.60 -120.21 36.84
C ARG A 18 -3.08 -118.92 37.47
N ASP A 19 -3.51 -118.95 38.73
CA ASP A 19 -3.95 -117.77 39.46
C ASP A 19 -2.80 -116.77 39.66
N GLU A 20 -1.57 -117.25 39.91
CA GLU A 20 -0.37 -116.40 39.95
C GLU A 20 -0.02 -115.82 38.57
N PHE A 21 -0.23 -116.57 37.50
CA PHE A 21 0.00 -116.10 36.13
C PHE A 21 -1.05 -115.08 35.70
N GLU A 22 -2.33 -115.33 35.96
CA GLU A 22 -3.43 -114.42 35.70
C GLU A 22 -3.32 -113.15 36.55
N ASN A 23 -2.95 -113.25 37.83
CA ASN A 23 -2.66 -112.08 38.66
C ASN A 23 -1.46 -111.30 38.13
N ARG A 24 -0.38 -111.96 37.67
CA ARG A 24 0.74 -111.25 37.03
C ARG A 24 0.31 -110.55 35.74
N GLN A 25 -0.53 -111.20 34.93
CA GLN A 25 -1.03 -110.61 33.68
C GLN A 25 -1.97 -109.42 33.94
N GLN A 26 -2.84 -109.51 34.95
CA GLN A 26 -3.70 -108.39 35.38
C GLN A 26 -2.88 -107.24 35.94
N VAL A 27 -1.87 -107.51 36.80
CA VAL A 27 -0.97 -106.48 37.32
C VAL A 27 -0.14 -105.83 36.20
N GLU A 28 0.27 -106.60 35.20
CA GLU A 28 0.98 -106.09 34.03
C GLU A 28 0.07 -105.26 33.12
N ALA A 29 -1.16 -105.71 32.87
CA ALA A 29 -2.18 -104.96 32.13
C ALA A 29 -2.57 -103.65 32.84
N GLU A 30 -2.76 -103.66 34.16
CA GLU A 30 -3.00 -102.44 34.95
C GLU A 30 -1.79 -101.48 34.89
N ARG A 31 -0.57 -102.02 34.91
CA ARG A 31 0.65 -101.22 34.77
C ARG A 31 0.74 -100.60 33.37
N GLU A 32 0.42 -101.35 32.33
CA GLU A 32 0.35 -100.85 30.95
C GLU A 32 -0.73 -99.78 30.78
N GLU A 33 -1.91 -99.97 31.38
CA GLU A 33 -2.99 -98.99 31.35
C GLU A 33 -2.58 -97.69 32.06
N ARG A 34 -1.96 -97.78 33.25
CA ARG A 34 -1.43 -96.59 33.96
C ARG A 34 -0.34 -95.88 33.15
N LEU A 35 0.53 -96.63 32.46
CA LEU A 35 1.54 -96.05 31.58
C LEU A 35 0.91 -95.37 30.36
N MET A 36 -0.16 -95.95 29.78
CA MET A 36 -0.88 -95.36 28.66
C MET A 36 -1.62 -94.07 29.09
N GLN A 37 -2.31 -94.09 30.23
CA GLN A 37 -2.95 -92.90 30.80
C GLN A 37 -1.93 -91.80 31.15
N ALA A 38 -0.77 -92.16 31.71
CA ALA A 38 0.31 -91.21 31.99
C ALA A 38 0.88 -90.58 30.71
N LYS A 39 1.05 -91.37 29.63
CA LYS A 39 1.45 -90.85 28.32
C LYS A 39 0.40 -89.91 27.71
N ALA A 40 -0.88 -90.24 27.83
CA ALA A 40 -1.98 -89.39 27.35
C ALA A 40 -2.03 -88.05 28.11
N LEU A 41 -1.92 -88.08 29.44
CA LEU A 41 -1.84 -86.86 30.26
C LEU A 41 -0.60 -86.02 29.92
N GLN A 42 0.55 -86.65 29.69
CA GLN A 42 1.77 -85.94 29.27
C GLN A 42 1.61 -85.26 27.90
N GLN A 43 0.92 -85.91 26.95
CA GLN A 43 0.60 -85.30 25.65
C GLN A 43 -0.38 -84.13 25.81
N GLU A 44 -1.40 -84.27 26.66
CA GLU A 44 -2.36 -83.21 26.95
C GLU A 44 -1.68 -82.00 27.62
N GLU A 45 -0.80 -82.24 28.60
CA GLU A 45 0.02 -81.19 29.22
C GLU A 45 0.96 -80.52 28.21
N GLY A 46 1.59 -81.31 27.33
CA GLY A 46 2.43 -80.79 26.25
C GLY A 46 1.64 -79.88 25.30
N ALA A 47 0.45 -80.32 24.89
CA ALA A 47 -0.46 -79.54 24.06
C ALA A 47 -0.89 -78.25 24.75
N LYS A 48 -1.29 -78.30 26.04
CA LYS A 48 -1.64 -77.11 26.84
C LYS A 48 -0.50 -76.10 26.91
N ARG A 49 0.72 -76.56 27.19
CA ARG A 49 1.92 -75.68 27.22
C ARG A 49 2.19 -75.05 25.86
N SER A 50 2.08 -75.82 24.78
CA SER A 50 2.28 -75.30 23.42
C SER A 50 1.22 -74.25 23.03
N PHE A 51 -0.05 -74.48 23.40
CA PHE A 51 -1.14 -73.54 23.19
C PHE A 51 -0.97 -72.26 24.01
N GLN A 52 -0.60 -72.38 25.29
CA GLN A 52 -0.29 -71.22 26.13
C GLN A 52 0.86 -70.40 25.54
N LEU A 53 1.91 -71.05 25.04
CA LEU A 53 3.02 -70.37 24.38
C LEU A 53 2.56 -69.66 23.09
N MET A 54 1.72 -70.32 22.28
CA MET A 54 1.14 -69.71 21.07
C MET A 54 0.29 -68.48 21.41
N MET A 55 -0.58 -68.57 22.42
CA MET A 55 -1.40 -67.45 22.89
C MET A 55 -0.53 -66.30 23.41
N ARG A 56 0.51 -66.59 24.19
CA ARG A 56 1.49 -65.57 24.63
C ARG A 56 2.17 -64.88 23.45
N ARG A 57 2.62 -65.65 22.45
CA ARG A 57 3.22 -65.10 21.22
C ARG A 57 2.22 -64.22 20.46
N LYS A 58 0.96 -64.64 20.37
CA LYS A 58 -0.10 -63.86 19.71
C LYS A 58 -0.38 -62.54 20.44
N VAL A 59 -0.43 -62.55 21.78
CA VAL A 59 -0.58 -61.33 22.58
C VAL A 59 0.61 -60.39 22.36
N ILE A 60 1.85 -60.90 22.45
CA ILE A 60 3.05 -60.09 22.20
C ILE A 60 3.03 -59.49 20.80
N GLN A 61 2.63 -60.26 19.79
CA GLN A 61 2.53 -59.78 18.42
C GLN A 61 1.45 -58.71 18.26
N GLN A 62 0.29 -58.89 18.90
CA GLN A 62 -0.79 -57.90 18.89
C GLN A 62 -0.37 -56.60 19.58
N GLU A 63 0.27 -56.67 20.74
CA GLU A 63 0.80 -55.50 21.44
C GLU A 63 1.90 -54.80 20.64
N ALA A 64 2.79 -55.56 19.99
CA ALA A 64 3.82 -55.01 19.10
C ALA A 64 3.18 -54.29 17.90
N ASN A 65 2.13 -54.87 17.31
CA ASN A 65 1.41 -54.25 16.20
C ASN A 65 0.66 -52.98 16.65
N GLN A 66 0.01 -53.00 17.83
CA GLN A 66 -0.65 -51.82 18.39
C GLN A 66 0.35 -50.68 18.63
N LYS A 67 1.50 -50.97 19.25
CA LYS A 67 2.56 -49.97 19.46
C LYS A 67 3.12 -49.41 18.15
N MET A 68 3.25 -50.24 17.13
CA MET A 68 3.68 -49.79 15.81
C MET A 68 2.64 -48.88 15.15
N GLU A 69 1.35 -49.18 15.30
CA GLU A 69 0.28 -48.36 14.76
C GLU A 69 0.13 -47.04 15.53
N GLU A 70 0.25 -47.06 16.86
CA GLU A 70 0.31 -45.84 17.69
C GLU A 70 1.48 -44.94 17.29
N ARG A 71 2.67 -45.54 17.07
CA ARG A 71 3.83 -44.79 16.60
C ARG A 71 3.59 -44.20 15.21
N ARG A 72 2.93 -44.94 14.31
CA ARG A 72 2.55 -44.45 12.99
C ARG A 72 1.57 -43.28 13.09
N GLY A 73 0.56 -43.39 13.95
CA GLY A 73 -0.39 -42.32 14.24
C GLY A 73 0.32 -41.05 14.74
N ALA A 74 1.20 -41.18 15.74
CA ALA A 74 1.96 -40.05 16.28
C ALA A 74 2.86 -39.37 15.24
N ILE A 75 3.48 -40.16 14.34
CA ILE A 75 4.27 -39.62 13.23
C ILE A 75 3.38 -38.82 12.27
N LEU A 76 2.21 -39.34 11.90
CA LEU A 76 1.27 -38.66 11.01
C LEU A 76 0.77 -37.34 11.63
N GLU A 77 0.35 -37.36 12.90
CA GLU A 77 -0.07 -36.15 13.62
C GLU A 77 1.05 -35.09 13.66
N GLN A 78 2.29 -35.52 13.92
CA GLN A 78 3.43 -34.62 13.90
C GLN A 78 3.68 -34.02 12.51
N HIS A 79 3.50 -34.81 11.45
CA HIS A 79 3.59 -34.32 10.07
C HIS A 79 2.50 -33.29 9.77
N GLU A 80 1.25 -33.57 10.12
CA GLU A 80 0.12 -32.65 9.93
C GLU A 80 0.33 -31.31 10.65
N VAL A 81 0.79 -31.33 11.90
CA VAL A 81 1.13 -30.10 12.65
C VAL A 81 2.26 -29.32 11.97
N THR A 82 3.24 -30.02 11.43
CA THR A 82 4.37 -29.38 10.73
C THR A 82 3.91 -28.72 9.43
N GLU A 83 3.10 -29.42 8.64
CA GLU A 83 2.52 -28.91 7.40
C GLU A 83 1.63 -27.69 7.66
N TYR A 84 0.78 -27.77 8.68
CA TYR A 84 -0.08 -26.65 9.09
C TYR A 84 0.74 -25.40 9.46
N ARG A 85 1.82 -25.56 10.24
CA ARG A 85 2.73 -24.45 10.57
C ARG A 85 3.40 -23.86 9.33
N LEU A 86 3.86 -24.72 8.41
CA LEU A 86 4.47 -24.25 7.16
C LEU A 86 3.48 -23.43 6.32
N LEU A 87 2.24 -23.90 6.20
CA LEU A 87 1.17 -23.18 5.50
C LEU A 87 0.89 -21.80 6.14
N GLU A 88 0.82 -21.73 7.48
CA GLU A 88 0.66 -20.44 8.17
C GLU A 88 1.83 -19.49 7.91
N HIS A 89 3.06 -20.00 7.86
CA HIS A 89 4.24 -19.22 7.54
C HIS A 89 4.21 -18.68 6.10
N GLU A 90 3.76 -19.48 5.14
CA GLU A 90 3.58 -19.06 3.75
C GLU A 90 2.53 -17.96 3.62
N GLN A 91 1.37 -18.11 4.27
CA GLN A 91 0.33 -17.07 4.27
C GLN A 91 0.81 -15.77 4.93
N LYS A 92 1.58 -15.85 6.02
CA LYS A 92 2.19 -14.66 6.66
C LYS A 92 3.18 -13.97 5.71
N LYS A 93 3.98 -14.74 4.97
CA LYS A 93 4.92 -14.22 3.97
C LYS A 93 4.20 -13.54 2.82
N GLU A 94 3.13 -14.13 2.30
CA GLU A 94 2.30 -13.53 1.25
C GLU A 94 1.72 -12.19 1.69
N ARG A 95 1.08 -12.15 2.88
CA ARG A 95 0.57 -10.88 3.45
C ARG A 95 1.66 -9.83 3.62
N TYR A 96 2.85 -10.21 4.08
CA TYR A 96 3.97 -9.28 4.20
C TYR A 96 4.40 -8.70 2.85
N LEU A 97 4.46 -9.54 1.80
CA LEU A 97 4.79 -9.08 0.46
C LEU A 97 3.75 -8.11 -0.10
N ASP A 98 2.47 -8.36 0.16
CA ASP A 98 1.40 -7.45 -0.25
C ASP A 98 1.48 -6.11 0.49
N PHE A 99 1.66 -6.13 1.81
CA PHE A 99 1.90 -4.91 2.58
C PHE A 99 3.12 -4.13 2.08
N LYS A 100 4.21 -4.85 1.72
CA LYS A 100 5.40 -4.21 1.18
C LYS A 100 5.12 -3.54 -0.16
N ARG A 101 4.42 -4.21 -1.08
CA ARG A 101 4.00 -3.65 -2.38
C ARG A 101 3.12 -2.41 -2.19
N GLU A 102 2.16 -2.48 -1.27
CA GLU A 102 1.27 -1.37 -0.96
C GLU A 102 2.05 -0.17 -0.40
N LEU A 103 2.97 -0.41 0.54
CA LEU A 103 3.81 0.62 1.13
C LEU A 103 4.69 1.30 0.09
N ASP A 104 5.33 0.53 -0.79
CA ASP A 104 6.13 1.06 -1.90
C ASP A 104 5.26 1.88 -2.86
N GLY A 105 4.03 1.42 -3.15
CA GLY A 105 3.03 2.18 -3.91
C GLY A 105 2.65 3.50 -3.25
N LEU A 106 2.43 3.51 -1.93
CA LEU A 106 2.13 4.72 -1.16
C LEU A 106 3.32 5.70 -1.12
N ARG A 107 4.55 5.21 -1.06
CA ARG A 107 5.76 6.03 -1.17
C ARG A 107 5.84 6.71 -2.54
N GLY A 108 5.56 5.97 -3.62
CA GLY A 108 5.47 6.51 -4.97
C GLY A 108 4.43 7.63 -5.08
N LYS A 109 3.20 7.36 -4.64
CA LYS A 109 2.10 8.35 -4.64
C LYS A 109 2.44 9.61 -3.83
N ASN A 110 3.05 9.45 -2.64
CA ASN A 110 3.46 10.61 -1.84
C ASN A 110 4.51 11.47 -2.54
N LYS A 111 5.46 10.85 -3.25
CA LYS A 111 6.46 11.59 -4.04
C LYS A 111 5.79 12.37 -5.16
N GLU A 112 4.86 11.75 -5.90
CA GLU A 112 4.10 12.40 -6.98
C GLU A 112 3.29 13.59 -6.46
N ILE A 113 2.56 13.42 -5.35
CA ILE A 113 1.79 14.50 -4.73
C ILE A 113 2.71 15.66 -4.33
N ASN A 114 3.90 15.38 -3.81
CA ASN A 114 4.82 16.43 -3.40
C ASN A 114 5.37 17.22 -4.60
N VAL A 115 5.77 16.51 -5.67
CA VAL A 115 6.20 17.14 -6.94
C VAL A 115 5.08 18.01 -7.50
N GLU A 116 3.85 17.51 -7.51
CA GLU A 116 2.69 18.24 -8.02
C GLU A 116 2.36 19.47 -7.15
N ARG A 117 2.47 19.38 -5.82
CA ARG A 117 2.35 20.56 -4.93
C ARG A 117 3.42 21.61 -5.20
N GLN A 118 4.65 21.19 -5.48
CA GLN A 118 5.72 22.12 -5.85
C GLN A 118 5.41 22.78 -7.19
N ARG A 119 5.03 21.98 -8.20
CA ARG A 119 4.65 22.47 -9.53
C ARG A 119 3.54 23.53 -9.46
N ARG A 120 2.47 23.28 -8.69
CA ARG A 120 1.37 24.26 -8.53
C ARG A 120 1.82 25.56 -7.87
N ARG A 121 2.71 25.49 -6.88
CA ARG A 121 3.29 26.70 -6.26
C ARG A 121 4.11 27.49 -7.26
N GLU A 122 4.95 26.82 -8.05
CA GLU A 122 5.76 27.48 -9.08
C GLU A 122 4.90 28.08 -10.20
N GLU A 123 3.87 27.36 -10.67
CA GLU A 123 2.94 27.85 -11.68
C GLU A 123 2.16 29.08 -11.18
N SER A 124 1.64 29.04 -9.94
CA SER A 124 0.95 30.19 -9.34
C SER A 124 1.86 31.43 -9.22
N VAL A 125 3.12 31.24 -8.82
CA VAL A 125 4.09 32.35 -8.74
C VAL A 125 4.38 32.90 -10.14
N ARG A 126 4.57 32.04 -11.15
CA ARG A 126 4.79 32.47 -12.53
C ARG A 126 3.60 33.26 -13.06
N GLU A 127 2.37 32.80 -12.80
CA GLU A 127 1.16 33.50 -13.24
C GLU A 127 1.01 34.87 -12.56
N MET A 128 1.27 34.95 -11.26
CA MET A 128 1.26 36.23 -10.53
C MET A 128 2.28 37.22 -11.11
N VAL A 129 3.51 36.76 -11.40
CA VAL A 129 4.54 37.60 -12.01
C VAL A 129 4.11 38.06 -13.41
N ALA A 130 3.56 37.15 -14.22
CA ALA A 130 3.07 37.48 -15.56
C ALA A 130 1.91 38.51 -15.52
N GLU A 131 1.00 38.42 -14.54
CA GLU A 131 -0.05 39.42 -14.34
C GLU A 131 0.53 40.79 -13.93
N GLN A 132 1.52 40.82 -13.03
CA GLN A 132 2.18 42.07 -12.66
C GLN A 132 2.91 42.73 -13.83
N VAL A 133 3.55 41.94 -14.69
CA VAL A 133 4.18 42.44 -15.92
C VAL A 133 3.13 43.03 -16.85
N ARG A 134 2.04 42.31 -17.14
CA ARG A 134 0.93 42.83 -17.97
C ARG A 134 0.39 44.16 -17.47
N LYS A 135 0.11 44.28 -16.16
CA LYS A 135 -0.35 45.55 -15.56
C LYS A 135 0.64 46.70 -15.73
N LYS A 136 1.95 46.41 -15.69
CA LYS A 136 2.99 47.43 -15.91
C LYS A 136 3.07 47.83 -17.38
N ASP A 137 2.95 46.87 -18.30
CA ASP A 137 2.93 47.13 -19.73
C ASP A 137 1.72 48.00 -20.11
N ASP A 138 0.52 47.67 -19.63
CA ASP A 138 -0.69 48.47 -19.82
C ASP A 138 -0.50 49.92 -19.33
N LYS A 139 0.15 50.09 -18.16
CA LYS A 139 0.45 51.41 -17.61
C LYS A 139 1.48 52.16 -18.47
N ILE A 140 2.51 51.48 -18.98
CA ILE A 140 3.51 52.06 -19.87
C ILE A 140 2.84 52.53 -21.16
N ASP A 141 1.94 51.74 -21.73
CA ASP A 141 1.21 52.09 -22.94
C ASP A 141 0.30 53.30 -22.73
N ALA A 142 -0.42 53.36 -21.60
CA ALA A 142 -1.22 54.52 -21.23
C ALA A 142 -0.37 55.80 -21.11
N LEU A 143 0.77 55.72 -20.40
CA LEU A 143 1.68 56.85 -20.24
C LEU A 143 2.33 57.28 -21.57
N ASN A 144 2.68 56.32 -22.43
CA ASN A 144 3.21 56.61 -23.76
C ASN A 144 2.16 57.26 -24.66
N GLY A 145 0.90 56.82 -24.58
CA GLY A 145 -0.24 57.46 -25.24
C GLY A 145 -0.39 58.92 -24.80
N GLU A 146 -0.35 59.17 -23.50
CA GLU A 146 -0.44 60.52 -22.95
C GLU A 146 0.75 61.40 -23.34
N ARG A 147 1.97 60.85 -23.31
CA ARG A 147 3.18 61.55 -23.78
C ARG A 147 3.05 61.97 -25.24
N LYS A 148 2.56 61.08 -26.11
CA LYS A 148 2.31 61.38 -27.53
C LYS A 148 1.24 62.46 -27.68
N ARG A 149 0.16 62.40 -26.91
CA ARG A 149 -0.92 63.41 -26.89
C ARG A 149 -0.39 64.79 -26.49
N LEU A 150 0.34 64.88 -25.38
CA LEU A 150 0.92 66.14 -24.88
C LEU A 150 1.93 66.71 -25.88
N TRP A 151 2.74 65.86 -26.51
CA TRP A 151 3.67 66.31 -27.54
C TRP A 151 2.95 66.86 -28.78
N ALA A 152 1.86 66.23 -29.21
CA ALA A 152 1.00 66.74 -30.28
C ALA A 152 0.37 68.09 -29.91
N LEU A 153 -0.18 68.22 -28.70
CA LEU A 153 -0.73 69.48 -28.19
C LEU A 153 0.32 70.60 -28.15
N ARG A 154 1.53 70.31 -27.66
CA ARG A 154 2.63 71.27 -27.64
C ARG A 154 2.98 71.76 -29.05
N ARG A 155 3.09 70.85 -30.04
CA ARG A 155 3.35 71.23 -31.43
C ARG A 155 2.21 72.07 -32.01
N HIS A 156 0.96 71.70 -31.74
CA HIS A 156 -0.20 72.46 -32.18
C HIS A 156 -0.22 73.88 -31.59
N ALA A 157 -0.03 74.01 -30.27
CA ALA A 157 0.04 75.31 -29.61
C ALA A 157 1.18 76.17 -30.12
N GLN A 158 2.35 75.58 -30.43
CA GLN A 158 3.47 76.31 -31.03
C GLN A 158 3.13 76.86 -32.43
N SER A 159 2.48 76.05 -33.27
CA SER A 159 2.02 76.47 -34.59
C SER A 159 0.98 77.59 -34.51
N GLU A 160 -0.01 77.47 -33.62
CA GLU A 160 -1.03 78.51 -33.41
C GLU A 160 -0.42 79.80 -32.83
N ALA A 161 0.54 79.71 -31.90
CA ALA A 161 1.29 80.86 -31.41
C ALA A 161 2.11 81.57 -32.50
N TYR A 162 2.64 80.83 -33.47
CA TYR A 162 3.30 81.44 -34.62
C TYR A 162 2.28 82.13 -35.53
N ARG A 163 1.15 81.49 -35.82
CA ARG A 163 0.05 82.05 -36.62
C ARG A 163 -0.53 83.32 -36.00
N ALA A 164 -0.78 83.31 -34.69
CA ALA A 164 -1.21 84.45 -33.90
C ALA A 164 -0.26 85.64 -34.05
N ARG A 165 1.05 85.40 -33.93
CA ARG A 165 2.08 86.44 -34.11
C ARG A 165 2.04 87.04 -35.51
N GLU A 166 1.93 86.22 -36.55
CA GLU A 166 1.84 86.71 -37.93
C GLU A 166 0.54 87.48 -38.19
N GLN A 167 -0.58 87.11 -37.57
CA GLN A 167 -1.84 87.88 -37.66
C GLN A 167 -1.75 89.27 -37.03
N VAL A 168 -1.09 89.38 -35.87
CA VAL A 168 -0.84 90.66 -35.19
C VAL A 168 0.12 91.52 -36.03
N LYS A 169 1.22 90.94 -36.50
CA LYS A 169 2.19 91.62 -37.37
C LYS A 169 1.56 92.11 -38.67
N SER A 170 0.72 91.29 -39.31
CA SER A 170 -0.02 91.66 -40.52
C SER A 170 -0.99 92.81 -40.26
N GLU A 171 -1.63 92.85 -39.09
CA GLU A 171 -2.50 93.97 -38.69
C GLU A 171 -1.70 95.26 -38.50
N ILE A 172 -0.57 95.20 -37.80
CA ILE A 172 0.33 96.33 -37.60
C ILE A 172 0.80 96.87 -38.96
N MET A 173 1.20 95.98 -39.87
CA MET A 173 1.63 96.38 -41.22
C MET A 173 0.50 97.04 -42.01
N ARG A 174 -0.73 96.52 -41.93
CA ARG A 174 -1.93 97.11 -42.55
C ARG A 174 -2.21 98.53 -42.02
N GLN A 175 -2.16 98.71 -40.70
CA GLN A 175 -2.35 100.03 -40.08
C GLN A 175 -1.24 101.02 -40.47
N ARG A 176 0.00 100.53 -40.59
CA ARG A 176 1.14 101.33 -41.07
C ARG A 176 0.95 101.79 -42.52
N ILE A 177 0.55 100.90 -43.43
CA ILE A 177 0.31 101.24 -44.85
C ILE A 177 -0.80 102.27 -45.00
N THR A 178 -1.86 102.15 -44.19
CA THR A 178 -3.00 103.08 -44.22
C THR A 178 -2.76 104.36 -43.40
N SER A 179 -1.61 104.48 -42.73
CA SER A 179 -1.25 105.58 -41.83
C SER A 179 -2.31 105.88 -40.75
N LYS A 180 -3.11 104.88 -40.37
CA LYS A 180 -4.19 105.00 -39.37
C LYS A 180 -3.93 104.01 -38.24
N PHE A 181 -3.10 104.42 -37.29
CA PHE A 181 -2.82 103.61 -36.10
C PHE A 181 -4.05 103.56 -35.19
N ASN A 182 -4.50 102.36 -34.84
CA ASN A 182 -5.63 102.13 -33.95
C ASN A 182 -5.26 101.03 -32.93
N SER A 183 -4.84 101.47 -31.74
CA SER A 183 -4.44 100.58 -30.65
C SER A 183 -5.60 99.72 -30.14
N LYS A 184 -6.82 100.27 -30.07
CA LYS A 184 -8.01 99.54 -29.59
C LYS A 184 -8.36 98.37 -30.50
N ALA A 185 -8.25 98.54 -31.82
CA ALA A 185 -8.49 97.46 -32.76
C ALA A 185 -7.45 96.33 -32.64
N LEU A 186 -6.19 96.69 -32.37
CA LEU A 186 -5.11 95.72 -32.15
C LEU A 186 -5.32 94.93 -30.84
N GLU A 187 -5.73 95.62 -29.78
CA GLU A 187 -6.05 95.03 -28.48
C GLU A 187 -7.24 94.05 -28.59
N GLN A 188 -8.30 94.43 -29.30
CA GLN A 188 -9.44 93.53 -29.58
C GLN A 188 -9.01 92.28 -30.36
N LYS A 189 -8.11 92.43 -31.34
CA LYS A 189 -7.58 91.30 -32.12
C LYS A 189 -6.72 90.38 -31.24
N LEU A 190 -5.89 90.96 -30.37
CA LEU A 190 -5.10 90.20 -29.40
C LEU A 190 -6.01 89.44 -28.41
N ALA A 191 -7.03 90.10 -27.86
CA ALA A 191 -8.00 89.48 -26.95
C ALA A 191 -8.73 88.31 -27.61
N SER A 192 -9.13 88.45 -28.88
CA SER A 192 -9.75 87.37 -29.65
C SER A 192 -8.81 86.18 -29.86
N ILE A 193 -7.52 86.43 -30.13
CA ILE A 193 -6.51 85.37 -30.27
C ILE A 193 -6.30 84.65 -28.93
N MET A 194 -6.23 85.37 -27.82
CA MET A 194 -6.03 84.80 -26.49
C MET A 194 -7.22 83.96 -25.98
N GLN A 195 -8.39 84.11 -26.59
CA GLN A 195 -9.56 83.27 -26.31
C GLN A 195 -9.53 81.91 -27.03
N GLN A 196 -8.58 81.66 -27.93
CA GLN A 196 -8.47 80.37 -28.60
C GLN A 196 -8.11 79.26 -27.62
N ASP A 197 -8.69 78.07 -27.83
CA ASP A 197 -8.57 76.95 -26.90
C ASP A 197 -7.12 76.60 -26.56
N CYS A 198 -6.20 76.73 -27.52
CA CYS A 198 -4.77 76.43 -27.35
C CYS A 198 -4.02 77.34 -26.38
N PHE A 199 -4.58 78.51 -26.03
CA PHE A 199 -4.06 79.43 -25.01
C PHE A 199 -4.83 79.33 -23.69
N THR A 200 -5.86 78.48 -23.62
CA THR A 200 -6.64 78.28 -22.40
C THR A 200 -6.22 77.01 -21.66
N GLU A 201 -6.17 77.09 -20.32
CA GLU A 201 -5.72 76.00 -19.44
C GLU A 201 -6.62 74.75 -19.47
N LYS A 202 -7.83 74.87 -20.03
CA LYS A 202 -8.83 73.79 -20.12
C LYS A 202 -8.31 72.55 -20.86
N LEU A 203 -7.39 72.71 -21.83
CA LEU A 203 -6.78 71.59 -22.56
C LEU A 203 -5.74 70.81 -21.73
N LEU A 204 -5.15 71.44 -20.71
CA LEU A 204 -4.14 70.83 -19.84
C LEU A 204 -4.78 70.09 -18.66
N GLY A 205 -5.95 70.55 -18.18
CA GLY A 205 -6.66 69.97 -17.04
C GLY A 205 -7.38 68.64 -17.28
N GLY A 206 -7.52 68.20 -18.54
CA GLY A 206 -8.23 66.95 -18.88
C GLY A 206 -7.44 65.66 -18.67
N SER A 207 -6.20 65.72 -18.16
CA SER A 207 -5.37 64.53 -17.95
C SER A 207 -5.75 63.83 -16.64
N ALA A 208 -6.68 62.88 -16.71
CA ALA A 208 -7.12 62.07 -15.58
C ALA A 208 -6.05 61.09 -15.04
N SER A 209 -4.89 60.96 -15.71
CA SER A 209 -3.86 59.96 -15.36
C SER A 209 -2.62 60.50 -14.67
N MET A 210 -2.46 61.83 -14.59
CA MET A 210 -1.38 62.42 -13.82
C MET A 210 -1.87 62.62 -12.39
N PRO A 211 -1.30 61.93 -11.39
CA PRO A 211 -1.60 62.27 -10.00
C PRO A 211 -1.31 63.76 -9.86
N THR A 212 -2.32 64.54 -9.47
CA THR A 212 -2.12 65.93 -9.07
C THR A 212 -1.02 65.90 -8.04
N LEU A 213 0.15 66.46 -8.38
CA LEU A 213 1.18 66.83 -7.41
C LEU A 213 0.57 67.95 -6.55
N LYS A 214 -0.42 67.61 -5.71
CA LYS A 214 -0.76 68.45 -4.58
C LYS A 214 0.53 68.55 -3.80
N GLN A 215 1.03 69.78 -3.71
CA GLN A 215 2.15 70.15 -2.85
C GLN A 215 2.00 69.36 -1.55
N ALA A 216 2.99 68.52 -1.25
CA ALA A 216 3.13 67.98 0.09
C ALA A 216 3.25 69.20 1.00
N SER A 217 2.14 69.60 1.61
CA SER A 217 2.14 70.49 2.75
C SER A 217 2.97 69.78 3.79
N VAL A 218 4.17 70.32 4.02
CA VAL A 218 5.01 69.98 5.15
C VAL A 218 4.20 70.35 6.39
N GLU A 219 3.43 69.39 6.90
CA GLU A 219 2.87 69.47 8.25
C GLU A 219 4.03 69.19 9.21
N SER A 220 4.71 70.26 9.58
CA SER A 220 5.58 70.29 10.74
C SER A 220 4.71 70.29 12.00
N HIS A 221 4.63 69.14 12.66
CA HIS A 221 4.30 69.03 14.07
C HIS A 221 5.40 68.25 14.78
#